data_AF-A0A529HJ83-F1
#
_entry.id   AF-A0A529HJ83-F1
#
_cell.length_a   1.000
_cell.length_b   1.000
_cell.length_c   1.000
_cell.angle_alpha   90.00
_cell.angle_beta   90.00
_cell.angle_gamma   90.00
#
_symmetry.space_group_name_H-M   'P 1'
#
loop_
_entity.id
_entity.type
_entity.pdbx_description
1 polymer ?
#
loop_
_entity_poly.entity_id
_entity_poly.type
_entity_poly.pdbx_seq_one_letter_code
_entity_poly.pdbx_strand_id
1 'polypeptide(L)'
;FLGVEQVPITYETRDRTRVFQIPRIIDGAVTPIPGKDRDKDTVITNSEYWIAPEIIVAKSDKSKMRAFGRNWNFAGRSAEICKLDWRGP
;
A
#
# COMPACT_ATOMS: atom_id res chain seq x y z
N PHE A 1 -14.51 -14.49 -19.42
CA PHE A 1 -13.90 -15.29 -18.35
C PHE A 1 -14.87 -15.36 -17.19
N LEU A 2 -15.36 -16.55 -16.83
CA LEU A 2 -16.24 -16.70 -15.66
C LEU A 2 -15.40 -16.48 -14.39
N GLY A 3 -15.79 -15.53 -13.53
CA GLY A 3 -15.12 -15.28 -12.24
C GLY A 3 -14.12 -14.11 -12.22
N VAL A 4 -13.97 -13.34 -13.31
CA VAL A 4 -13.17 -12.09 -13.33
C VAL A 4 -14.13 -10.90 -13.36
N GLU A 5 -14.03 -10.02 -12.36
CA GLU A 5 -14.78 -8.77 -12.27
C GLU A 5 -13.80 -7.59 -12.42
N GLN A 6 -14.11 -6.66 -13.31
CA GLN A 6 -13.41 -5.37 -13.35
C GLN A 6 -14.16 -4.38 -12.47
N VAL A 7 -13.45 -3.83 -11.49
CA VAL A 7 -14.00 -2.85 -10.55
C VAL A 7 -13.09 -1.62 -10.52
N PRO A 8 -13.65 -0.42 -10.31
CA PRO A 8 -12.84 0.78 -10.17
C PRO A 8 -11.95 0.68 -8.94
N ILE A 9 -10.72 1.16 -9.10
CA ILE A 9 -9.78 1.39 -8.00
C ILE A 9 -9.71 2.90 -7.82
N THR A 10 -9.94 3.38 -6.60
CA THR A 10 -9.67 4.78 -6.25
C THR A 10 -8.33 4.84 -5.53
N TYR A 11 -7.51 5.81 -5.90
CA TYR A 11 -6.25 6.09 -5.25
C TYR A 11 -6.06 7.59 -5.15
N GLU A 12 -5.79 8.09 -3.95
CA GLU A 12 -5.49 9.50 -3.70
C GLU A 12 -4.38 9.62 -2.66
N THR A 13 -3.62 10.70 -2.73
CA THR A 13 -2.68 11.07 -1.67
C THR A 13 -3.24 12.29 -0.94
N ARG A 14 -3.54 12.13 0.35
CA ARG A 14 -3.97 13.20 1.25
C ARG A 14 -2.81 13.54 2.15
N ASP A 15 -2.19 14.70 1.94
CA ASP A 15 -0.91 15.08 2.55
C ASP A 15 0.17 14.03 2.26
N ARG A 16 0.45 13.15 3.24
CA ARG A 16 1.40 12.04 3.13
C ARG A 16 0.70 10.68 3.16
N THR A 17 -0.60 10.63 3.40
CA THR A 17 -1.35 9.38 3.50
C THR A 17 -1.84 8.95 2.13
N ARG A 18 -1.53 7.71 1.75
CA ARG A 18 -2.05 7.09 0.52
C ARG A 18 -3.35 6.38 0.88
N VAL A 19 -4.46 6.88 0.34
CA VAL A 19 -5.79 6.32 0.54
C VAL A 19 -6.18 5.58 -0.73
N PHE A 20 -6.54 4.31 -0.59
CA PHE A 20 -6.88 3.45 -1.72
C PHE A 20 -8.07 2.58 -1.39
N GLN A 21 -8.98 2.45 -2.35
CA GLN A 21 -10.20 1.68 -2.16
C GLN A 21 -10.52 0.87 -3.41
N ILE A 22 -11.07 -0.31 -3.14
CA ILE A 22 -11.74 -1.14 -4.12
C ILE A 22 -13.10 -1.48 -3.50
N PRO A 23 -14.23 -1.03 -4.08
CA PRO A 23 -15.55 -1.18 -3.47
C PRO A 23 -15.81 -2.61 -3.01
N ARG A 24 -16.22 -2.77 -1.75
CA ARG A 24 -16.50 -4.05 -1.06
C ARG A 24 -15.28 -4.96 -0.82
N ILE A 25 -14.11 -4.70 -1.40
CA ILE A 25 -12.93 -5.55 -1.32
C ILE A 25 -11.86 -4.94 -0.41
N ILE A 26 -11.41 -3.71 -0.71
CA ILE A 26 -10.31 -3.04 0.00
C ILE A 26 -10.73 -1.65 0.44
N ASP A 27 -10.38 -1.31 1.67
CA ASP A 27 -10.50 0.04 2.22
C ASP A 27 -9.26 0.34 3.06
N GLY A 28 -8.31 1.05 2.43
CA GLY A 28 -6.93 1.20 2.91
C GLY A 28 -6.49 2.65 3.02
N ALA A 29 -5.67 2.90 4.04
CA ALA A 29 -4.94 4.15 4.25
C ALA A 29 -3.59 3.81 4.88
N VAL A 30 -2.50 4.25 4.25
CA VAL A 30 -1.13 4.04 4.74
C VAL A 30 -0.37 5.35 4.78
N THR A 31 0.32 5.60 5.88
CA THR A 31 1.12 6.81 6.09
C THR A 31 2.59 6.44 6.26
N PRO A 32 3.51 7.00 5.46
CA PRO A 32 4.94 6.81 5.65
C PRO A 32 5.39 7.24 7.04
N ILE A 33 6.38 6.55 7.59
CA ILE A 33 7.03 7.01 8.83
C ILE A 33 8.11 8.04 8.47
N PRO A 34 8.23 9.15 9.24
CA PRO A 34 9.25 10.15 8.99
C PRO A 34 10.65 9.56 9.12
N GLY A 35 11.56 10.01 8.27
CA GLY A 35 12.98 9.68 8.34
C GLY A 35 13.70 10.53 9.38
N LYS A 36 15.03 10.35 9.45
CA LYS A 36 15.89 11.19 10.29
C LYS A 36 15.87 12.66 9.84
N ASP A 37 15.87 12.87 8.53
CA ASP A 37 15.60 14.15 7.90
C ASP A 37 14.07 14.36 7.89
N ARG A 38 13.59 15.43 8.52
CA ARG A 38 12.15 15.66 8.73
C ARG A 38 11.38 15.87 7.43
N ASP A 39 12.07 16.25 6.37
CA ASP A 39 11.49 16.47 5.05
C ASP A 39 11.45 15.19 4.20
N LYS A 40 11.92 14.05 4.75
CA LYS A 40 12.00 12.77 4.06
C LYS A 40 11.34 11.66 4.87
N ASP A 41 10.90 10.63 4.17
CA ASP A 41 10.38 9.41 4.79
C ASP A 41 11.52 8.42 5.08
N THR A 42 11.26 7.42 5.93
CA THR A 42 12.21 6.31 6.11
C THR A 42 12.17 5.40 4.89
N VAL A 43 13.32 5.24 4.23
CA VAL A 43 13.46 4.42 3.02
C VAL A 43 14.55 3.37 3.23
N ILE A 44 14.24 2.12 2.88
CA ILE A 44 15.20 1.02 2.82
C ILE A 44 15.67 0.91 1.37
N THR A 45 16.98 1.01 1.14
CA THR A 45 17.60 1.02 -0.20
C THR A 45 18.66 -0.08 -0.41
N ASN A 46 18.96 -0.86 0.64
CA ASN A 46 20.01 -1.87 0.65
C ASN A 46 19.47 -3.27 0.95
N SER A 47 18.20 -3.51 0.66
CA SER A 47 17.55 -4.81 0.85
C SER A 47 17.65 -5.65 -0.43
N GLU A 48 17.77 -6.97 -0.29
CA GLU A 48 17.57 -7.92 -1.38
C GLU A 48 16.07 -8.15 -1.67
N TYR A 49 15.18 -7.31 -1.15
CA TYR A 49 13.75 -7.49 -1.35
C TYR A 49 13.38 -7.30 -2.81
N TRP A 50 12.91 -8.38 -3.43
CA TRP A 50 12.70 -8.51 -4.87
C TRP A 50 11.70 -7.53 -5.47
N ILE A 51 10.81 -6.93 -4.66
CA ILE A 51 9.68 -6.15 -5.16
C ILE A 51 10.09 -4.80 -5.74
N ALA A 52 11.09 -4.12 -5.16
CA ALA A 52 11.55 -2.80 -5.57
C ALA A 52 12.91 -2.46 -4.93
N PRO A 53 13.74 -1.63 -5.60
CA PRO A 53 15.03 -1.20 -5.05
C PRO A 53 14.91 -0.22 -3.87
N GLU A 54 13.77 0.47 -3.75
CA GLU A 54 13.49 1.42 -2.66
C GLU A 54 12.14 1.08 -2.03
N ILE A 55 12.14 0.91 -0.71
CA ILE A 55 10.94 0.61 0.09
C ILE A 55 10.72 1.73 1.09
N ILE A 56 9.64 2.49 0.92
CA ILE A 56 9.23 3.49 1.90
C ILE A 56 8.49 2.75 3.02
N VAL A 57 9.03 2.85 4.23
CA VAL A 57 8.42 2.24 5.42
C VAL A 57 7.19 3.05 5.81
N ALA A 58 6.07 2.37 6.04
CA ALA A 58 4.81 3.00 6.37
C ALA A 58 4.08 2.27 7.51
N LYS A 59 3.07 2.94 8.05
CA LYS A 59 2.11 2.37 8.98
C LYS A 59 0.74 2.35 8.32
N SER A 60 0.00 1.26 8.51
CA SER A 60 -1.41 1.23 8.12
C SER A 60 -2.25 1.99 9.15
N ASP A 61 -2.90 3.07 8.72
CA ASP A 61 -3.95 3.74 9.50
C ASP A 61 -5.27 2.99 9.37
N LYS A 62 -5.52 2.46 8.16
CA LYS A 62 -6.65 1.61 7.82
C LYS A 62 -6.20 0.52 6.87
N SER A 63 -6.63 -0.71 7.11
CA SER A 63 -6.43 -1.82 6.16
C SER A 63 -7.48 -2.88 6.41
N LYS A 64 -8.62 -2.72 5.74
CA LYS A 64 -9.68 -3.73 5.68
C LYS A 64 -9.65 -4.40 4.32
N MET A 65 -9.57 -5.71 4.31
CA MET A 65 -9.57 -6.51 3.09
C MET A 65 -10.56 -7.67 3.22
N ARG A 66 -11.41 -7.86 2.21
CA ARG A 66 -12.28 -9.03 2.07
C ARG A 66 -11.75 -9.90 0.96
N ALA A 67 -11.20 -11.06 1.32
CA ALA A 67 -10.65 -12.01 0.36
C ALA A 67 -10.65 -13.43 0.95
N PHE A 68 -10.76 -14.44 0.08
CA PHE A 68 -10.73 -15.86 0.44
C PHE A 68 -11.75 -16.25 1.52
N GLY A 69 -12.97 -15.67 1.45
CA GLY A 69 -14.03 -15.90 2.44
C GLY A 69 -13.73 -15.34 3.84
N ARG A 70 -12.74 -14.46 3.98
CA ARG A 70 -12.31 -13.88 5.25
C ARG A 70 -12.30 -12.36 5.22
N ASN A 71 -12.54 -11.78 6.39
CA ASN A 71 -12.38 -10.35 6.65
C ASN A 71 -11.07 -10.15 7.41
N TRP A 72 -10.11 -9.49 6.77
CA TRP A 72 -8.80 -9.18 7.33
C TRP A 72 -8.77 -7.74 7.81
N ASN A 73 -8.13 -7.51 8.96
CA ASN A 73 -7.90 -6.18 9.51
C ASN A 73 -6.44 -6.03 9.92
N PHE A 74 -5.71 -5.15 9.22
CA PHE A 74 -4.31 -4.85 9.48
C PHE A 74 -4.08 -3.41 9.94
N ALA A 75 -5.11 -2.72 10.42
CA ALA A 75 -4.95 -1.38 10.97
C ALA A 75 -3.90 -1.37 12.11
N GLY A 76 -3.05 -0.34 12.12
CA GLY A 76 -1.95 -0.16 13.04
C GLY A 76 -0.72 -1.04 12.77
N ARG A 77 -0.75 -1.93 11.77
CA ARG A 77 0.36 -2.84 11.42
C ARG A 77 1.33 -2.19 10.42
N SER A 78 2.44 -2.89 10.19
CA SER A 78 3.44 -2.51 9.19
C SER A 78 2.81 -2.43 7.80
N ALA A 79 3.23 -1.44 7.03
CA ALA A 79 2.89 -1.28 5.63
C ALA A 79 4.12 -0.78 4.87
N GLU A 80 4.13 -0.96 3.56
CA GLU A 80 5.25 -0.57 2.70
C GLU A 80 4.68 0.09 1.43
N ILE A 81 5.39 1.11 0.94
CA ILE A 81 5.09 1.76 -0.33
C ILE A 81 6.30 1.61 -1.22
N CYS A 82 6.10 0.95 -2.36
CA CYS A 82 7.15 0.66 -3.33
C CYS A 82 6.73 1.18 -4.70
N LYS A 83 7.67 1.78 -5.43
CA LYS A 83 7.44 2.16 -6.82
C LYS A 83 7.71 0.94 -7.69
N LEU A 84 6.70 0.51 -8.44
CA LEU A 84 6.82 -0.57 -9.41
C LEU A 84 7.05 0.02 -10.81
N ASP A 85 8.20 -0.27 -11.42
CA ASP A 85 8.42 -0.06 -12.85
C ASP A 85 7.88 -1.29 -13.61
N TRP A 86 6.55 -1.38 -13.69
CA TRP A 86 5.90 -2.46 -14.41
C TRP A 86 6.01 -2.23 -15.92
N ARG A 87 6.85 -3.03 -16.55
CA ARG A 87 6.98 -3.14 -18.01
C ARG A 87 6.38 -4.47 -18.43
N GLY A 88 5.06 -4.59 -18.31
CA GLY A 88 4.36 -5.73 -18.90
C GLY A 88 4.51 -5.74 -20.43
N PRO A 89 3.88 -6.69 -21.13
CA PRO A 89 3.33 -6.36 -22.45
C PRO A 89 2.36 -5.17 -22.37
#